data_AF-A0A2R7UJ09-F1
#
_entry.id   AF-A0A2R7UJ09-F1
#
_cell.length_a   1.000
_cell.length_b   1.000
_cell.length_c   1.000
_cell.angle_alpha   90.00
_cell.angle_beta   90.00
_cell.angle_gamma   90.00
#
_symmetry.space_group_name_H-M   'P 1'
#
loop_
_entity.id
_entity.type
_entity.pdbx_description
1 polymer ?
#
loop_
_entity_poly.entity_id
_entity_poly.type
_entity_poly.pdbx_seq_one_letter_code
_entity_poly.pdbx_strand_id
1 'polypeptide(L)' 'MSIERHIPPEAKRVSLIWVSAMRGDGSPENPERLINLYFSDDGVLMACFDPLNGPPDSYHAGGGADDKDQD' A
#
# COMPACT_ATOMS: atom_id res chain seq x y z
N MET A 1 18.93 20.62 -4.54
CA MET A 1 18.06 20.37 -3.38
C MET A 1 17.93 18.87 -3.24
N SER A 2 18.66 18.24 -2.31
CA SER A 2 18.54 16.80 -2.07
C SER A 2 17.44 16.57 -1.04
N ILE A 3 16.47 15.73 -1.37
CA ILE A 3 15.45 15.27 -0.42
C ILE A 3 16.19 14.53 0.70
N GLU A 4 16.00 14.97 1.95
CA GLU A 4 16.44 14.22 3.11
C GLU A 4 15.77 12.84 3.04
N ARG A 5 16.57 11.83 2.69
CA ARG A 5 16.15 10.45 2.82
C ARG A 5 15.98 10.19 4.32
N HIS A 6 14.76 10.31 4.82
CA HIS A 6 14.32 9.74 6.09
C HIS A 6 14.40 8.21 5.98
N ILE A 7 15.62 7.66 5.94
CA ILE A 7 15.83 6.25 6.23
C ILE A 7 15.66 6.16 7.74
N PRO A 8 14.70 5.38 8.25
CA PRO A 8 14.55 5.19 9.68
C PRO A 8 15.89 4.72 10.27
N PRO A 9 16.32 5.25 11.42
CA PRO A 9 17.67 5.05 11.95
C PRO A 9 17.99 3.57 12.27
N GLU A 10 16.98 2.71 12.35
CA GLU A 10 17.14 1.26 12.48
C GLU A 10 16.17 0.52 11.56
N ALA A 11 16.72 -0.25 10.61
CA ALA A 11 15.98 -1.31 9.94
C ALA A 11 15.88 -2.50 10.90
N LYS A 12 14.66 -3.00 11.12
CA LYS A 12 14.40 -4.17 11.97
C LYS A 12 13.77 -5.28 11.14
N ARG A 13 14.16 -6.52 11.44
CA ARG A 13 13.45 -7.68 10.91
C ARG A 13 12.07 -7.73 11.56
N VAL A 14 11.04 -7.85 10.75
CA VAL A 14 9.66 -7.98 11.21
C VAL A 14 9.06 -9.27 10.66
N SER A 15 8.20 -9.90 11.44
CA SER A 15 7.28 -10.94 10.97
C SER A 15 6.11 -10.28 10.26
N LEU A 16 5.60 -10.93 9.21
CA LEU A 16 4.48 -10.43 8.42
C LEU A 16 3.52 -11.57 8.11
N ILE A 17 2.23 -11.25 8.15
CA ILE A 17 1.17 -12.08 7.59
C ILE A 17 1.08 -11.74 6.10
N TRP A 18 1.35 -12.72 5.25
CA TRP A 18 1.19 -12.58 3.80
C TRP A 18 -0.16 -13.11 3.36
N VAL A 19 -0.94 -12.26 2.72
CA VAL A 19 -2.24 -12.60 2.14
C VAL A 19 -2.19 -12.35 0.64
N SER A 20 -2.70 -13.31 -0.12
CA SER A 20 -2.94 -13.15 -1.55
C SER A 20 -4.44 -13.06 -1.80
N ALA A 21 -4.86 -12.07 -2.58
CA ALA A 21 -6.27 -11.77 -2.80
C ALA A 21 -6.55 -11.41 -4.26
N MET A 22 -7.77 -11.69 -4.72
CA MET A 22 -8.26 -11.22 -6.00
C MET A 22 -8.78 -9.78 -5.86
N ARG A 23 -8.40 -8.91 -6.79
CA ARG A 23 -8.90 -7.53 -6.93
C ARG A 23 -9.30 -7.29 -8.37
N GLY A 24 -10.28 -6.40 -8.56
CA GLY A 24 -10.78 -6.02 -9.87
C GLY A 24 -12.25 -6.38 -10.03
N ASP A 25 -12.93 -5.72 -10.95
CA ASP A 25 -14.33 -6.00 -11.31
C ASP A 25 -14.45 -6.67 -12.69
N GLY A 26 -13.32 -6.91 -13.35
CA GLY A 26 -13.26 -7.56 -14.67
C GLY A 26 -13.41 -6.60 -15.85
N SER A 27 -13.61 -5.31 -15.61
CA SER A 27 -13.61 -4.29 -16.66
C SER A 27 -12.20 -4.10 -17.27
N PRO A 28 -12.08 -3.62 -18.52
CA PRO A 28 -10.79 -3.29 -19.11
C PRO A 28 -9.97 -2.27 -18.30
N GLU A 29 -10.64 -1.35 -17.62
CA GLU A 29 -10.03 -0.30 -16.80
C GLU A 29 -9.60 -0.83 -15.41
N ASN A 30 -10.23 -1.90 -14.93
CA ASN A 30 -9.94 -2.54 -13.65
C ASN A 30 -10.01 -4.08 -13.74
N PRO A 31 -9.09 -4.70 -14.49
CA PRO A 31 -9.11 -6.14 -14.72
C PRO A 31 -8.88 -6.92 -13.43
N GLU A 32 -9.48 -8.11 -13.37
CA GLU A 32 -9.22 -9.06 -12.29
C GLU A 32 -7.76 -9.47 -12.26
N ARG A 33 -7.17 -9.46 -11.06
CA ARG A 33 -5.77 -9.78 -10.84
C ARG A 33 -5.52 -10.19 -9.40
N LEU A 34 -4.40 -10.88 -9.20
CA LEU A 34 -3.91 -11.23 -7.89
C LEU A 34 -3.08 -10.07 -7.33
N ILE A 35 -3.34 -9.71 -6.08
CA ILE A 35 -2.55 -8.74 -5.31
C ILE A 35 -1.96 -9.41 -4.07
N ASN A 36 -0.88 -8.83 -3.53
CA ASN A 36 -0.29 -9.27 -2.28
C ASN A 36 -0.44 -8.18 -1.22
N LEU A 37 -0.95 -8.58 -0.06
CA LEU A 37 -1.08 -7.73 1.12
C LEU A 37 -0.18 -8.28 2.22
N TYR A 38 0.51 -7.38 2.90
CA TYR A 38 1.44 -7.72 3.98
C TYR A 38 0.99 -7.00 5.24
N PHE A 39 0.56 -7.75 6.25
CA PHE A 39 0.11 -7.21 7.52
C PHE A 39 1.13 -7.47 8.63
N SER A 40 1.16 -6.61 9.64
CA SER A 40 1.77 -6.94 10.92
C SER A 40 0.98 -8.05 11.62
N ASP A 41 1.58 -8.62 12.67
CA ASP A 41 0.91 -9.62 13.51
C ASP A 41 -0.34 -9.06 14.22
N ASP A 42 -0.44 -7.73 14.37
CA ASP A 42 -1.61 -7.02 14.91
C ASP A 42 -2.69 -6.72 13.85
N GLY A 43 -2.47 -7.15 12.60
CA GLY A 43 -3.41 -6.94 11.49
C GLY A 43 -3.33 -5.56 10.83
N VAL A 44 -2.29 -4.77 11.09
CA VAL A 44 -2.08 -3.47 10.43
C VAL A 44 -1.45 -3.69 9.06
N LEU A 45 -2.00 -3.08 8.01
CA LEU A 45 -1.44 -3.19 6.66
C LEU A 45 -0.10 -2.42 6.57
N MET A 46 0.98 -3.16 6.29
CA MET A 46 2.34 -2.63 6.22
C MET A 46 2.76 -2.32 4.78
N ALA A 47 2.36 -3.16 3.83
CA ALA A 47 2.66 -2.99 2.41
C ALA A 47 1.60 -3.67 1.54
N CYS A 48 1.48 -3.21 0.29
CA CYS A 48 0.59 -3.78 -0.71
C CYS A 48 1.32 -3.81 -2.06
N PHE A 49 1.35 -4.97 -2.72
CA PHE A 49 1.78 -5.07 -4.10
C PHE A 49 0.56 -5.30 -5.00
N ASP A 50 0.30 -4.34 -5.87
CA ASP A 50 -0.69 -4.45 -6.94
C ASP A 50 -0.01 -4.16 -8.28
N PRO A 51 0.00 -5.11 -9.23
CA PRO A 51 0.64 -4.94 -10.53
C PRO A 51 0.21 -3.70 -11.32
N LEU A 52 -1.00 -3.18 -11.12
CA LEU A 52 -1.48 -1.97 -11.79
C LEU A 52 -1.08 -0.68 -11.08
N ASN A 53 -0.81 -0.73 -9.78
CA ASN A 53 -0.47 0.45 -8.98
C ASN A 53 1.04 0.70 -8.89
N GLY A 54 1.86 -0.20 -9.44
CA GLY A 54 3.32 -0.10 -9.40
C GLY A 54 3.93 -0.72 -8.12
N PRO A 55 5.20 -0.41 -7.81
CA PRO A 55 5.90 -1.01 -6.68
C PRO A 55 5.20 -0.69 -5.34
N PRO A 56 5.40 -1.49 -4.27
CA PRO A 56 4.59 -1.44 -3.06
C PRO A 56 4.55 -0.09 -2.33
N ASP A 57 5.60 0.72 -2.49
CA ASP A 57 5.70 2.06 -1.89
C ASP A 57 4.93 3.13 -2.68
N SER A 58 4.36 2.76 -3.84
CA SER A 58 3.52 3.64 -4.68
C SER A 58 2.09 3.72 -4.18
N TYR A 59 1.67 2.79 -3.31
CA TYR A 59 0.36 2.83 -2.70
C TYR A 59 0.36 3.95 -1.65
N HIS A 60 0.11 5.18 -2.10
CA HIS A 60 -0.36 6.22 -1.20
C HIS A 60 -1.63 5.67 -0.56
N ALA A 61 -1.58 5.43 0.76
CA ALA A 61 -2.78 5.38 1.56
C ALA A 61 -3.47 6.73 1.36
N GLY A 62 -4.29 6.83 0.33
CA GLY A 62 -5.14 7.97 0.08
C GLY A 62 -5.99 8.09 1.32
N GLY A 63 -5.63 9.06 2.15
CA GLY A 63 -6.47 9.49 3.25
C GLY A 63 -7.83 9.80 2.66
N GLY A 64 -8.78 8.90 2.89
CA GLY A 64 -10.17 9.26 3.02
C GLY A 64 -10.30 10.08 4.31
N ALA A 65 -9.73 11.28 4.30
CA ALA A 65 -10.16 12.37 5.13
C ALA A 65 -10.83 13.33 4.17
N ASP A 66 -12.15 13.21 4.10
CA ASP A 66 -13.02 14.31 3.74
C ASP A 66 -12.62 15.53 4.58
N ASP A 67 -11.82 16.43 4.04
CA ASP A 67 -11.82 17.83 4.49
C ASP A 67 -12.55 18.63 3.42
N LYS A 68 -13.87 18.70 3.64
CA LYS A 68 -14.66 19.82 3.19
C LYS A 68 -14.18 21.08 3.92
N ASP A 69 -14.18 22.17 3.18
CA ASP A 69 -14.19 23.58 3.60
C ASP A 69 -12.85 24.34 3.72
N GLN A 70 -12.97 25.61 3.28
CA GLN A 70 -12.08 26.81 3.36
C GLN A 70 -11.15 27.02 2.14
N ASP A 71 -11.28 28.05 1.32
CA ASP A 71 -12.10 29.28 1.26
C ASP A 71 -12.39 29.66 -0.20
#